data_AF-A0A1V9QMR5-F1
#
_entry.id   AF-A0A1V9QMR5-F1
#
_cell.length_a   1.000
_cell.length_b   1.000
_cell.length_c   1.000
_cell.angle_alpha   90.00
_cell.angle_beta   90.00
_cell.angle_gamma   90.00
#
_symmetry.space_group_name_H-M   'P 1'
#
loop_
_entity.id
_entity.type
_entity.pdbx_description
1 polymer ?
#
loop_
_entity_poly.entity_id
_entity_poly.type
_entity_poly.pdbx_seq_one_letter_code
_entity_poly.pdbx_strand_id
1 'polypeptide(L)'
;MSSMKKLTQKQQRFVDEYIISGNATQAAIKAGYSKKTARFVGAENLTKPNIKDELEKRNAEIKSQKTMDMQEVMERLAAIARGET
;
A
#
# COMPACT_ATOMS: atom_id res chain seq x y z
N MET A 1 -6.65 -12.53 -22.90
CA MET A 1 -5.82 -12.86 -21.72
C MET A 1 -4.90 -11.68 -21.45
N SER A 2 -5.20 -10.86 -20.43
CA SER A 2 -4.36 -9.68 -20.13
C SER A 2 -3.11 -10.16 -19.42
N SER A 3 -1.95 -10.01 -20.06
CA SER A 3 -0.65 -10.31 -19.49
C SER A 3 -0.44 -9.39 -18.27
N MET A 4 -0.48 -9.94 -17.06
CA MET A 4 -0.07 -9.22 -15.84
C MET A 4 1.42 -8.86 -15.96
N LYS A 5 1.70 -7.69 -16.54
CA LYS A 5 3.08 -7.17 -16.62
C LYS A 5 3.54 -6.83 -15.20
N LYS A 6 4.64 -7.47 -14.80
CA LYS A 6 5.38 -7.17 -13.57
C LYS A 6 5.61 -5.65 -13.46
N LEU A 7 5.35 -5.11 -12.27
CA LEU A 7 5.56 -3.68 -11.99
C LEU A 7 7.02 -3.29 -12.22
N THR A 8 7.23 -2.15 -12.86
CA THR A 8 8.56 -1.53 -12.92
C THR A 8 8.95 -0.96 -11.56
N GLN A 9 10.24 -0.74 -11.32
CA GLN A 9 10.72 -0.15 -10.05
C GLN A 9 10.07 1.21 -9.75
N LYS A 10 9.82 2.04 -10.77
CA LYS A 10 9.12 3.33 -10.59
C LYS A 10 7.65 3.15 -10.21
N GLN A 11 6.98 2.11 -10.72
CA GLN A 11 5.59 1.82 -10.34
C GLN A 11 5.51 1.22 -8.94
N GLN A 12 6.47 0.39 -8.54
CA GLN A 12 6.58 -0.10 -7.16
C GLN A 12 6.74 1.05 -6.17
N ARG A 13 7.70 1.95 -6.41
CA ARG A 13 7.89 3.15 -5.58
C ARG A 13 6.65 4.04 -5.56
N PHE A 14 5.93 4.15 -6.67
CA PHE A 14 4.67 4.89 -6.73
C PHE A 14 3.61 4.27 -5.81
N VAL A 15 3.47 2.94 -5.83
CA VAL A 15 2.55 2.22 -4.94
C VAL A 15 2.92 2.46 -3.47
N ASP A 16 4.19 2.29 -3.11
CA ASP A 16 4.66 2.48 -1.73
C ASP A 16 4.35 3.91 -1.23
N GLU A 17 4.67 4.93 -2.03
CA GLU A 17 4.43 6.33 -1.66
C GLU A 17 2.96 6.72 -1.69
N TYR A 18 2.15 6.09 -2.54
CA TYR A 18 0.72 6.34 -2.61
C TYR A 18 -0.01 5.76 -1.41
N ILE A 19 0.38 4.58 -0.93
CA ILE A 19 -0.16 3.98 0.29
C ILE A 19 0.12 4.87 1.51
N ILE A 20 1.31 5.47 1.57
CA ILE A 20 1.71 6.36 2.67
C ILE A 20 0.95 7.69 2.61
N SER A 21 0.85 8.30 1.43
CA SER A 21 0.41 9.70 1.30
C SER A 21 -1.04 9.89 0.86
N GLY A 22 -1.66 8.89 0.23
CA GLY A 22 -2.95 9.01 -0.46
C GLY A 22 -2.96 9.98 -1.65
N ASN A 23 -1.83 10.61 -1.98
CA ASN A 23 -1.74 11.67 -2.98
C ASN A 23 -0.97 11.19 -4.21
N ALA A 24 -1.70 10.95 -5.30
CA ALA A 24 -1.13 10.40 -6.55
C ALA A 24 -0.05 11.31 -7.17
N THR A 25 -0.21 12.62 -7.07
CA THR A 25 0.78 13.56 -7.65
C THR A 25 2.08 13.52 -6.85
N GLN A 26 1.99 13.57 -5.53
CA GLN A 26 3.18 13.51 -4.65
C GLN A 26 3.86 12.15 -4.73
N ALA A 27 3.08 11.06 -4.76
CA ALA A 27 3.61 9.72 -4.96
C ALA A 27 4.37 9.59 -6.28
N ALA A 28 3.86 10.16 -7.36
CA ALA A 28 4.56 10.19 -8.65
C ALA A 28 5.88 11.00 -8.59
N ILE A 29 5.89 12.16 -7.91
CA ILE A 29 7.12 12.95 -7.75
C ILE A 29 8.18 12.12 -7.00
N LYS A 30 7.82 11.53 -5.88
CA LYS A 30 8.74 10.73 -5.04
C LYS A 30 9.20 9.45 -5.72
N ALA A 31 8.34 8.84 -6.53
CA ALA A 31 8.69 7.68 -7.36
C ALA A 31 9.65 8.00 -8.52
N GLY A 32 10.04 9.27 -8.70
CA GLY A 32 11.02 9.69 -9.72
C GLY A 32 10.41 9.96 -11.10
N TYR A 33 9.13 10.33 -11.16
CA TYR A 33 8.53 10.91 -12.36
C TYR A 33 8.79 12.43 -12.42
N SER A 34 8.78 12.99 -13.63
CA SER A 34 8.97 14.43 -13.83
C SER A 34 7.89 15.22 -13.10
N LYS A 35 8.29 16.25 -12.33
CA LYS A 35 7.35 17.15 -11.64
C LYS A 35 6.33 17.77 -12.59
N LYS A 36 6.72 18.07 -13.83
CA LYS A 36 5.85 18.66 -14.86
C LYS A 36 4.71 17.71 -15.27
N THR A 37 4.95 16.40 -15.25
CA THR A 37 3.98 15.39 -15.70
C THR A 37 3.40 14.57 -14.55
N ALA A 38 3.88 14.73 -13.32
CA ALA A 38 3.52 13.91 -12.17
C ALA A 38 2.01 13.86 -11.90
N ARG A 39 1.28 14.96 -12.14
CA ARG A 39 -0.18 14.99 -12.00
C ARG A 39 -0.86 14.02 -12.96
N PHE A 40 -0.47 14.05 -14.23
CA PHE A 40 -1.03 13.18 -15.27
C PHE A 40 -0.59 11.73 -15.06
N VAL A 41 0.69 11.51 -14.79
CA VAL A 41 1.24 10.17 -14.56
C VAL A 41 0.64 9.53 -13.30
N GLY A 42 0.41 10.31 -12.24
CA GLY A 42 -0.24 9.80 -11.04
C GLY A 42 -1.66 9.31 -11.32
N ALA A 43 -2.46 10.09 -12.05
CA ALA A 43 -3.80 9.69 -12.46
C ALA A 43 -3.77 8.46 -13.39
N GLU A 44 -2.87 8.44 -14.38
CA GLU A 44 -2.69 7.29 -15.29
C GLU A 44 -2.24 6.03 -14.55
N ASN A 45 -1.35 6.14 -13.57
CA ASN A 45 -0.89 5.00 -12.80
C ASN A 45 -2.04 4.38 -11.98
N LEU A 46 -2.96 5.19 -11.45
CA LEU A 46 -4.13 4.68 -10.75
C LEU A 46 -5.14 3.96 -11.66
N THR A 47 -5.10 4.15 -12.98
CA THR A 47 -5.99 3.43 -13.92
C THR A 47 -5.39 2.12 -14.42
N LYS A 48 -4.09 1.90 -14.25
CA LYS A 48 -3.40 0.69 -14.71
C LYS A 48 -3.78 -0.52 -13.84
N PRO A 49 -4.30 -1.62 -14.44
CA PRO A 49 -4.74 -2.79 -13.67
C PRO A 49 -3.65 -3.36 -12.76
N ASN A 50 -2.43 -3.52 -13.26
CA ASN A 50 -1.31 -4.07 -12.50
C ASN A 50 -0.90 -3.22 -11.29
N ILE A 51 -1.19 -1.90 -11.29
CA ILE A 51 -0.96 -1.02 -10.14
C ILE A 51 -2.11 -1.14 -9.14
N LYS A 52 -3.35 -1.22 -9.63
CA LYS A 52 -4.53 -1.45 -8.79
C LYS A 52 -4.42 -2.77 -8.03
N ASP A 53 -4.07 -3.85 -8.72
CA ASP A 53 -3.96 -5.18 -8.12
C ASP A 53 -2.92 -5.19 -6.98
N GLU A 54 -1.78 -4.51 -7.16
CA GLU A 54 -0.75 -4.40 -6.13
C GLU A 54 -1.20 -3.51 -4.96
N LEU A 55 -1.93 -2.41 -5.23
CA LEU A 55 -2.51 -1.58 -4.17
C LEU A 55 -3.50 -2.37 -3.31
N GLU A 56 -4.37 -3.15 -3.94
CA GLU A 56 -5.33 -4.01 -3.25
C GLU A 56 -4.60 -5.05 -2.40
N LYS A 57 -3.59 -5.72 -2.96
CA LYS A 57 -2.75 -6.68 -2.24
C LYS A 57 -2.09 -6.05 -1.01
N ARG A 58 -1.40 -4.92 -1.18
CA ARG A 58 -0.72 -4.23 -0.07
C ARG A 58 -1.70 -3.75 0.99
N ASN A 59 -2.87 -3.23 0.61
CA ASN A 59 -3.91 -2.83 1.55
C ASN A 59 -4.45 -4.03 2.34
N ALA A 60 -4.62 -5.19 1.70
CA ALA A 60 -5.03 -6.43 2.36
C ALA A 60 -3.96 -6.92 3.35
N GLU A 61 -2.68 -6.87 2.97
CA GLU A 61 -1.56 -7.20 3.86
C GLU A 61 -1.53 -6.28 5.09
N ILE A 62 -1.64 -4.96 4.90
CA ILE A 62 -1.68 -3.98 6.00
C ILE A 62 -2.88 -4.24 6.91
N LYS A 63 -4.07 -4.51 6.34
CA LYS A 63 -5.26 -4.81 7.12
C LYS A 63 -5.08 -6.08 7.94
N SER A 64 -4.56 -7.14 7.33
CA SER A 64 -4.30 -8.42 8.01
C SER A 64 -3.29 -8.25 9.15
N GLN A 65 -2.19 -7.52 8.92
CA GLN A 65 -1.20 -7.24 9.96
C GLN A 65 -1.80 -6.45 11.13
N LYS A 66 -2.60 -5.41 10.84
CA LYS A 66 -3.29 -4.64 11.89
C LYS A 66 -4.29 -5.48 12.69
N THR A 67 -4.99 -6.40 12.03
CA THR A 67 -5.92 -7.31 12.72
C THR A 67 -5.17 -8.28 13.64
N MET A 68 -4.06 -8.84 13.18
CA MET A 68 -3.20 -9.73 13.98
C MET A 68 -2.62 -9.01 15.21
N ASP A 69 -2.12 -7.79 15.02
CA ASP A 69 -1.59 -6.93 16.10
C ASP A 69 -2.66 -6.66 17.17
N MET A 70 -3.89 -6.30 16.77
CA MET A 70 -4.99 -6.13 17.72
C MET A 70 -5.35 -7.42 18.46
N GLN A 71 -5.32 -8.58 17.78
CA GLN A 71 -5.59 -9.85 18.44
C GLN A 71 -4.54 -10.16 19.52
N GLU A 72 -3.26 -9.94 19.23
CA GLU A 72 -2.17 -10.13 20.21
C GLU A 72 -2.35 -9.22 21.43
N VAL A 73 -2.71 -7.95 21.23
CA VAL A 73 -3.02 -7.03 22.34
C VAL A 73 -4.18 -7.55 23.19
N MET A 74 -5.25 -8.03 22.56
CA MET A 74 -6.42 -8.56 23.29
C MET A 74 -6.07 -9.83 24.08
N GLU A 75 -5.28 -10.73 23.51
CA GLU A 75 -4.81 -11.94 24.18
C GLU A 75 -3.93 -11.60 25.39
N ARG A 76 -3.00 -10.65 25.25
CA ARG A 76 -2.16 -10.14 26.35
C ARG A 76 -3.00 -9.50 27.46
N LEU A 77 -3.96 -8.65 27.11
CA LEU A 77 -4.87 -8.04 28.08
C LEU A 77 -5.71 -9.08 28.83
N ALA A 78 -6.17 -10.10 28.12
CA ALA A 78 -6.95 -11.19 28.72
C ALA A 78 -6.10 -12.07 29.65
N ALA A 79 -4.83 -12.33 29.31
CA ALA A 79 -3.89 -13.04 30.19
C ALA A 79 -3.64 -12.26 31.49
N ILE A 80 -3.42 -10.94 31.39
CA ILE A 80 -3.29 -10.06 32.56
C ILE A 80 -4.56 -10.11 33.43
N ALA A 81 -5.75 -10.03 32.82
CA ALA A 81 -7.02 -10.08 33.55
C ALA A 81 -7.23 -11.43 34.26
N ARG A 82 -6.70 -12.53 33.71
CA ARG A 82 -6.73 -13.87 34.33
C ARG A 82 -5.62 -14.11 35.35
N GLY A 83 -4.66 -13.18 35.49
CA GLY A 83 -3.49 -13.35 36.37
C GLY A 83 -2.46 -14.33 35.81
N GLU A 84 -2.48 -14.60 34.50
CA GLU A 84 -1.49 -15.38 33.78
C GLU A 84 -0.35 -14.41 33.39
N THR A 85 0.66 -14.25 34.25
CA THR A 85 1.89 -13.49 33.95
C THR A 85 3.12 -14.38 34.01
#